data_AF-A0A527Z9Y0-F1
#
_entry.id   AF-A0A527Z9Y0-F1
#
_cell.length_a   1.000
_cell.length_b   1.000
_cell.length_c   1.000
_cell.angle_alpha   90.00
_cell.angle_beta   90.00
_cell.angle_gamma   90.00
#
_symmetry.space_group_name_H-M   'P 1'
#
loop_
_entity.id
_entity.type
_entity.pdbx_description
1 polymer ?
#
loop_
_entity_poly.entity_id
_entity_poly.type
_entity_poly.pdbx_seq_one_letter_code
_entity_poly.pdbx_strand_id
1 'polypeptide(L)' 'MTPALDLSGRVAVVTGASRGIGYFIALELAAAGAHVIAVARTVGGLEELDD' A
#
# COMPACT_ATOMS: atom_id res chain seq x y z
N MET A 1 6.30 22.08 -8.01
CA MET A 1 6.52 20.66 -7.64
C MET A 1 5.95 20.47 -6.26
N THR A 2 4.97 19.60 -6.10
CA THR A 2 4.47 19.22 -4.76
C THR A 2 5.57 18.39 -4.09
N PRO A 3 5.99 18.69 -2.86
CA PRO A 3 6.94 17.83 -2.16
C PRO A 3 6.34 16.43 -2.05
N ALA A 4 7.16 15.42 -2.37
CA ALA A 4 6.78 14.03 -2.11
C ALA A 4 6.51 13.88 -0.61
N LEU A 5 5.38 13.25 -0.27
CA LEU A 5 5.07 12.97 1.13
C LEU A 5 6.11 11.99 1.68
N ASP A 6 6.76 12.33 2.78
CA ASP A 6 7.57 11.40 3.55
C ASP A 6 6.71 10.78 4.65
N LEU A 7 6.49 9.47 4.56
CA LEU A 7 5.73 8.67 5.49
C LEU A 7 6.62 7.72 6.31
N SER A 8 7.94 7.94 6.31
CA SER A 8 8.89 7.17 7.10
C SER A 8 8.46 7.08 8.57
N GLY A 9 8.45 5.87 9.12
CA GLY A 9 8.05 5.61 10.51
C GLY A 9 6.54 5.66 10.76
N ARG A 10 5.71 5.83 9.73
CA ARG A 10 4.25 5.67 9.82
C ARG A 10 3.82 4.26 9.45
N VAL A 11 2.69 3.84 10.02
CA VAL A 11 1.99 2.60 9.62
C VAL A 11 0.69 2.99 8.92
N ALA A 12 0.40 2.36 7.78
CA ALA A 12 -0.82 2.57 7.01
C ALA A 12 -1.58 1.26 6.82
N VAL A 13 -2.89 1.26 7.07
CA VAL A 13 -3.76 0.11 6.80
C VAL A 13 -4.54 0.38 5.53
N VAL A 14 -4.44 -0.51 4.55
CA VAL A 14 -5.15 -0.40 3.27
C VAL A 14 -6.10 -1.58 3.10
N THR A 15 -7.40 -1.30 3.11
CA THR A 15 -8.43 -2.31 2.83
C THR A 15 -8.76 -2.37 1.34
N GLY A 16 -9.06 -3.55 0.81
CA GLY A 16 -9.28 -3.73 -0.63
C GLY A 16 -7.97 -3.67 -1.43
N ALA A 17 -6.84 -4.01 -0.79
CA ALA A 17 -5.50 -3.87 -1.37
C ALA A 17 -5.21 -4.84 -2.53
N SER A 18 -6.01 -5.89 -2.73
CA SER A 18 -5.74 -6.95 -3.72
C SER A 18 -5.89 -6.55 -5.20
N ARG A 19 -6.40 -5.34 -5.51
CA ARG A 19 -6.56 -4.81 -6.88
C ARG A 19 -7.02 -3.36 -6.91
N GLY A 20 -6.99 -2.76 -8.09
CA GLY A 20 -7.60 -1.46 -8.36
C GLY A 20 -6.98 -0.35 -7.52
N ILE A 21 -7.80 0.59 -7.04
CA ILE A 21 -7.31 1.78 -6.32
C ILE A 21 -6.56 1.39 -5.05
N GLY A 22 -7.07 0.44 -4.26
CA GLY A 22 -6.43 0.00 -3.03
C GLY A 22 -5.02 -0.54 -3.25
N TYR A 23 -4.83 -1.30 -4.34
CA TYR A 23 -3.52 -1.83 -4.73
C TYR A 23 -2.50 -0.72 -5.00
N PHE A 24 -2.85 0.24 -5.86
CA PHE A 24 -1.93 1.34 -6.18
C PHE A 24 -1.70 2.29 -4.99
N ILE A 25 -2.71 2.49 -4.14
CA ILE A 25 -2.53 3.26 -2.90
C ILE A 25 -1.52 2.56 -1.97
N ALA A 26 -1.61 1.23 -1.80
CA ALA A 26 -0.66 0.49 -0.99
C ALA A 26 0.78 0.66 -1.50
N LEU A 27 0.99 0.57 -2.82
CA LEU A 27 2.29 0.80 -3.45
C LEU A 27 2.83 2.22 -3.22
N GLU A 28 2.01 3.25 -3.47
CA GLU A 28 2.44 4.64 -3.30
C GLU A 28 2.73 4.99 -1.84
N LEU A 29 1.96 4.44 -0.88
CA LEU A 29 2.23 4.62 0.54
C LEU A 29 3.53 3.93 0.97
N ALA A 30 3.80 2.73 0.46
CA ALA A 30 5.05 2.02 0.69
C ALA A 30 6.25 2.78 0.07
N ALA A 31 6.10 3.27 -1.17
CA ALA A 31 7.11 4.08 -1.85
C ALA A 31 7.41 5.39 -1.12
N ALA A 32 6.41 5.97 -0.44
CA ALA A 32 6.56 7.11 0.44
C ALA A 32 7.19 6.77 1.81
N GLY A 33 7.51 5.50 2.09
CA GLY A 33 8.21 5.05 3.30
C GLY A 33 7.31 4.54 4.43
N ALA A 34 6.00 4.40 4.21
CA ALA A 34 5.12 3.82 5.21
C ALA A 34 5.31 2.30 5.34
N HIS A 35 5.16 1.76 6.55
CA HIS A 35 4.90 0.33 6.73
C HIS A 35 3.42 0.05 6.43
N VAL A 36 3.15 -0.72 5.37
CA VAL A 36 1.79 -0.96 4.89
C VAL A 36 1.27 -2.31 5.37
N ILE A 37 0.08 -2.30 5.99
CA ILE A 37 -0.71 -3.48 6.31
C ILE A 37 -1.81 -3.59 5.25
N ALA A 38 -1.60 -4.48 4.28
CA ALA A 38 -2.54 -4.73 3.19
C ALA A 38 -3.61 -5.75 3.60
N VAL A 39 -4.89 -5.41 3.43
CA VAL A 39 -6.03 -6.26 3.81
C VAL A 39 -6.96 -6.45 2.62
N ALA A 40 -7.22 -7.71 2.25
CA ALA A 40 -8.20 -8.08 1.25
C ALA A 40 -8.68 -9.52 1.45
N ARG A 41 -9.74 -9.91 0.73
CA ARG A 41 -10.29 -11.28 0.76
C ARG A 41 -9.58 -12.25 -0.19
N THR A 42 -8.99 -11.73 -1.27
CA THR A 42 -8.35 -12.53 -2.31
C THR A 42 -6.86 -12.60 -2.02
N VAL A 43 -6.39 -13.77 -1.55
CA VAL A 43 -4.99 -13.98 -1.15
C VAL A 43 -4.03 -13.77 -2.32
N GLY A 44 -4.29 -14.33 -3.50
CA GLY A 44 -3.38 -14.19 -4.64
C GLY A 44 -3.09 -12.73 -5.05
N GLY A 45 -4.07 -11.82 -4.90
CA GLY A 45 -3.83 -10.40 -5.18
C GLY A 45 -3.08 -9.67 -4.05
N LEU A 46 -2.97 -10.26 -2.86
CA LEU A 46 -2.08 -9.77 -1.80
C LEU A 46 -0.66 -10.32 -1.98
N GLU A 47 -0.52 -11.56 -2.43
CA GLU A 47 0.79 -12.14 -2.79
C GLU A 47 1.44 -11.33 -3.91
N GLU A 48 0.70 -11.02 -4.98
CA GLU A 48 1.15 -10.15 -6.07
C GLU A 48 1.55 -8.72 -5.63
N LEU A 49 1.01 -8.24 -4.50
CA LEU A 49 1.32 -6.92 -3.95
C LEU A 49 2.57 -6.91 -3.06
N ASP A 50 2.90 -8.07 -2.46
CA ASP A 50 4.04 -8.25 -1.55
C ASP A 50 5.35 -8.52 -2.31
N ASP A 51 5.25 -9.11 -3.51
CA ASP A 51 6.36 -9.37 -4.45
C ASP A 51 6.94 -8.10 -5.12
#